data_AF-A0A285JI54-F1
#
_entry.id   AF-A0A285JI54-F1
#
_cell.length_a   1.000
_cell.length_b   1.000
_cell.length_c   1.000
_cell.angle_alpha   90.00
_cell.angle_beta   90.00
_cell.angle_gamma   90.00
#
_symmetry.space_group_name_H-M   'P 1'
#
loop_
_entity.id
_entity.type
_entity.pdbx_description
1 polymer ?
#
loop_
_entity_poly.entity_id
_entity_poly.type
_entity_poly.pdbx_seq_one_letter_code
_entity_poly.pdbx_strand_id
1 'polypeptide(L)'
;MLEDVLNIEINVISKPGMTGRKMPESHFALLDIITEYNCELDREGVSEVVRADTFRGLALVAELPLKIPDKAKLVIRKRISRNCAAIERILRRDEVAAAVGTGIGFDAGPDVHLPLSMDEVLVVRKVWEVGVESIMIQTVAQLDGDIVTRLDPAHVSTTDSPVHTVHRASVETAYQYWRFLIETAVQFGGRLLSR
;
A
#
# COMPACT_ATOMS: atom_id res chain seq x y z
N MET A 1 -12.89 -11.85 -1.93
CA MET A 1 -12.01 -12.07 -0.76
C MET A 1 -11.03 -13.21 -0.99
N LEU A 2 -11.44 -14.36 -1.56
CA LEU A 2 -10.50 -15.44 -1.94
C LEU A 2 -9.57 -15.09 -3.12
N GLU A 3 -10.03 -14.27 -4.07
CA GLU A 3 -9.26 -13.92 -5.29
C GLU A 3 -7.92 -13.22 -4.99
N ASP A 4 -7.83 -12.42 -3.92
CA ASP A 4 -6.59 -11.72 -3.54
C ASP A 4 -5.54 -12.66 -2.92
N VAL A 5 -5.97 -13.80 -2.36
CA VAL A 5 -5.07 -14.80 -1.73
C VAL A 5 -4.37 -15.66 -2.80
N LEU A 6 -4.89 -15.66 -4.03
CA LEU A 6 -4.36 -16.45 -5.14
C LEU A 6 -3.26 -15.73 -5.93
N ASN A 7 -2.89 -14.52 -5.53
CA ASN A 7 -1.92 -13.71 -6.25
C ASN A 7 -0.77 -13.28 -5.32
N ILE A 8 0.47 -13.48 -5.76
CA ILE A 8 1.62 -12.80 -5.16
C ILE A 8 1.95 -11.58 -6.01
N GLU A 9 1.84 -10.41 -5.39
CA GLU A 9 2.20 -9.13 -5.97
C GLU A 9 3.53 -8.65 -5.36
N ILE A 10 4.54 -8.46 -6.19
CA ILE A 10 5.84 -7.89 -5.83
C ILE A 10 5.97 -6.54 -6.49
N ASN A 11 6.06 -5.49 -5.67
CA ASN A 11 6.28 -4.13 -6.14
C ASN A 11 7.70 -3.69 -5.83
N VAL A 12 8.39 -3.15 -6.83
CA VAL A 12 9.63 -2.40 -6.68
C VAL A 12 9.28 -0.93 -6.81
N ILE A 13 9.36 -0.21 -5.71
CA ILE A 13 8.98 1.20 -5.61
C ILE A 13 10.22 2.09 -5.56
N SER A 14 10.12 3.30 -6.11
CA SER A 14 11.11 4.36 -5.91
C SER A 14 10.62 5.28 -4.81
N LYS A 15 11.32 5.30 -3.67
CA LYS A 15 11.02 6.19 -2.55
C LYS A 15 12.27 7.01 -2.21
N PRO A 16 12.26 8.35 -2.40
CA PRO A 16 13.40 9.19 -2.04
C PRO A 16 13.57 9.22 -0.51
N GLY A 17 14.82 9.25 -0.05
CA GLY A 17 15.13 9.44 1.39
C GLY A 17 14.69 8.26 2.28
N MET A 18 14.66 7.03 1.77
CA MET A 18 14.30 5.86 2.58
C MET A 18 15.15 5.72 3.85
N THR A 19 14.49 5.59 4.99
CA THR A 19 15.12 5.35 6.30
C THR A 19 15.04 3.88 6.75
N GLY A 20 14.36 3.00 5.98
CA GLY A 20 14.23 1.58 6.29
C GLY A 20 13.44 1.26 7.57
N ARG A 21 12.69 2.22 8.10
CA ARG A 21 11.96 2.05 9.37
C ARG A 21 10.75 1.14 9.18
N LYS A 22 10.45 0.34 10.21
CA LYS A 22 9.18 -0.40 10.27
C LYS A 22 8.03 0.60 10.44
N MET A 23 6.85 0.26 9.89
CA MET A 23 5.62 1.01 10.15
C MET A 23 5.43 1.18 11.67
N PRO A 24 5.15 2.40 12.16
CA PRO A 24 4.84 2.66 13.57
C PRO A 24 3.43 2.14 13.92
N GLU A 25 2.98 2.39 15.15
CA GLU A 25 1.58 2.15 15.54
C GLU A 25 0.60 2.82 14.56
N SER A 26 -0.56 2.21 14.35
CA SER A 26 -1.45 2.58 13.26
C SER A 26 -1.89 4.05 13.29
N HIS A 27 -2.09 4.65 14.47
CA HIS A 27 -2.44 6.07 14.55
C HIS A 27 -1.31 6.99 14.03
N PHE A 28 -0.05 6.71 14.37
CA PHE A 28 1.10 7.44 13.82
C PHE A 28 1.28 7.19 12.32
N ALA A 29 1.05 5.96 11.87
CA ALA A 29 1.10 5.63 10.45
C ALA A 29 0.04 6.42 9.66
N LEU A 30 -1.17 6.59 10.21
CA LEU A 30 -2.22 7.39 9.59
C LEU A 30 -1.83 8.88 9.51
N LEU A 31 -1.18 9.43 10.55
CA LEU A 31 -0.64 10.80 10.52
C LEU A 31 0.44 10.98 9.45
N ASP A 32 1.36 10.00 9.31
CA ASP A 32 2.36 10.01 8.25
C ASP A 32 1.69 10.04 6.87
N ILE A 33 0.69 9.18 6.64
CA ILE A 33 -0.05 9.10 5.37
C ILE A 33 -0.73 10.45 5.06
N ILE A 34 -1.42 11.02 6.05
CA ILE A 34 -2.09 12.33 5.90
C ILE A 34 -1.08 13.41 5.53
N THR A 35 0.05 13.43 6.23
CA THR A 35 1.12 14.40 6.00
C THR A 35 1.68 14.26 4.59
N GLU A 36 1.99 13.04 4.16
CA GLU A 36 2.53 12.75 2.83
C GLU A 36 1.54 13.11 1.73
N TYR A 37 0.25 12.80 1.90
CA TYR A 37 -0.79 13.15 0.93
C TYR A 37 -1.03 14.65 0.84
N ASN A 38 -1.08 15.36 1.97
CA ASN A 38 -1.16 16.82 1.98
C ASN A 38 0.05 17.44 1.28
N CYS A 39 1.27 16.98 1.56
CA CYS A 39 2.47 17.48 0.89
C CYS A 39 2.42 17.25 -0.62
N GLU A 40 1.93 16.09 -1.08
CA GLU A 40 1.84 15.81 -2.51
C GLU A 40 0.77 16.67 -3.20
N LEU A 41 -0.41 16.82 -2.60
CA LEU A 41 -1.47 17.67 -3.14
C LEU A 41 -1.06 19.16 -3.14
N ASP A 42 -0.32 19.62 -2.12
CA ASP A 42 0.21 20.98 -2.05
C ASP A 42 1.24 21.26 -3.16
N ARG A 43 2.14 20.31 -3.47
CA ARG A 43 3.07 20.41 -4.62
C ARG A 43 2.35 20.57 -5.96
N GLU A 44 1.11 20.09 -6.06
CA GLU A 44 0.27 20.26 -7.24
C GLU A 44 -0.56 21.55 -7.23
N GLY A 45 -0.35 22.41 -6.22
CA GLY A 45 -1.00 23.70 -6.04
C GLY A 45 -2.43 23.58 -5.52
N VAL A 46 -2.73 22.52 -4.76
CA VAL A 46 -4.00 22.35 -4.05
C VAL A 46 -3.81 22.78 -2.59
N SER A 47 -4.28 23.99 -2.28
CA SER A 47 -3.94 24.71 -1.03
C SER A 47 -4.81 24.32 0.18
N GLU A 48 -5.69 23.33 0.08
CA GLU A 48 -6.47 22.86 1.23
C GLU A 48 -5.68 21.80 1.99
N VAL A 49 -5.04 22.22 3.09
CA VAL A 49 -4.48 21.30 4.08
C VAL A 49 -5.67 20.60 4.74
N VAL A 50 -5.88 19.35 4.39
CA VAL A 50 -6.91 18.54 5.03
C VAL A 50 -6.41 18.17 6.41
N ARG A 51 -7.09 18.68 7.44
CA ARG A 51 -6.81 18.33 8.84
C ARG A 51 -7.03 16.83 9.03
N ALA A 52 -6.32 16.27 10.01
CA ALA A 52 -6.16 14.83 10.20
C ALA A 52 -7.47 14.06 10.50
N ASP A 53 -8.60 14.75 10.57
CA ASP A 53 -9.92 14.22 10.81
C ASP A 53 -10.68 13.77 9.56
N THR A 54 -10.22 14.02 8.33
CA THR A 54 -10.90 13.42 7.16
C THR A 54 -9.99 12.96 6.03
N PHE A 55 -9.68 11.66 6.00
CA PHE A 55 -9.37 10.95 4.76
C PHE A 55 -10.43 11.21 3.67
N ARG A 56 -11.68 11.48 4.07
CA ARG A 56 -12.75 11.95 3.18
C ARG A 56 -12.39 13.25 2.44
N GLY A 57 -11.85 14.24 3.15
CA GLY A 57 -11.43 15.51 2.56
C GLY A 57 -10.31 15.28 1.56
N LEU A 58 -9.29 14.48 1.94
CA LEU A 58 -8.18 14.13 1.05
C LEU A 58 -8.68 13.42 -0.22
N ALA A 59 -9.65 12.51 -0.09
CA ALA A 59 -10.25 11.82 -1.23
C ALA A 59 -10.93 12.81 -2.20
N LEU A 60 -11.75 13.72 -1.67
CA LEU A 60 -12.44 14.73 -2.47
C LEU A 60 -11.44 15.67 -3.18
N VAL A 61 -10.41 16.11 -2.46
CA VAL A 61 -9.37 16.99 -2.98
C VAL A 61 -8.57 16.29 -4.09
N ALA A 62 -8.25 15.01 -3.92
CA ALA A 62 -7.57 14.21 -4.92
C ALA A 62 -8.40 13.99 -6.20
N GLU A 63 -9.73 14.07 -6.12
CA GLU A 63 -10.64 13.96 -7.26
C GLU A 63 -10.81 15.26 -8.05
N LEU A 64 -10.31 16.38 -7.52
CA LEU A 64 -10.34 17.65 -8.24
C LEU A 64 -9.55 17.55 -9.55
N PRO A 65 -10.01 18.23 -10.62
CA PRO A 65 -9.30 18.23 -11.89
C PRO A 65 -7.93 18.90 -11.75
N LEU A 66 -6.92 18.30 -12.39
CA LEU A 66 -5.61 18.91 -12.51
C LEU A 66 -5.68 20.16 -13.39
N LYS A 67 -4.94 21.20 -13.00
CA LYS A 67 -4.76 22.41 -13.84
C LYS A 67 -4.09 22.09 -15.18
N ILE A 68 -3.17 21.12 -15.17
CA ILE A 68 -2.45 20.64 -16.36
C ILE A 68 -2.58 19.12 -16.42
N PRO A 69 -3.08 18.54 -17.54
CA PRO A 69 -3.22 17.10 -17.68
C PRO A 69 -1.86 16.39 -17.59
N ASP A 70 -1.67 15.61 -16.54
CA ASP A 70 -0.50 14.75 -16.33
C ASP A 70 -0.99 13.36 -15.91
N LYS A 71 -0.73 12.36 -16.75
CA LYS A 71 -1.19 10.98 -16.53
C LYS A 71 -0.57 10.37 -15.27
N ALA A 72 0.68 10.68 -14.95
CA ALA A 72 1.34 10.12 -13.77
C ALA A 72 0.69 10.67 -12.49
N LYS A 73 0.47 11.99 -12.45
CA LYS A 73 -0.24 12.65 -11.34
C LYS A 73 -1.67 12.13 -11.17
N LEU A 74 -2.39 11.90 -12.28
CA LEU A 74 -3.73 11.30 -12.21
C LEU A 74 -3.73 9.89 -11.60
N VAL A 75 -2.70 9.08 -11.85
CA VAL A 75 -2.59 7.75 -11.23
C VAL A 75 -2.37 7.87 -9.72
N ILE A 76 -1.49 8.78 -9.28
CA ILE A 76 -1.24 9.02 -7.86
C ILE A 76 -2.48 9.58 -7.16
N ARG A 77 -3.17 10.57 -7.74
CA ARG A 77 -4.46 11.09 -7.22
C ARG A 77 -5.53 10.00 -7.06
N LYS A 78 -5.71 9.17 -8.09
CA LYS A 78 -6.63 8.02 -8.01
C LYS A 78 -6.22 7.01 -6.94
N ARG A 79 -4.94 6.87 -6.65
CA ARG A 79 -4.46 6.04 -5.54
C ARG A 79 -4.77 6.70 -4.20
N ILE A 80 -4.47 7.98 -4.02
CA ILE A 80 -4.81 8.76 -2.82
C ILE A 80 -6.31 8.62 -2.51
N SER A 81 -7.19 8.91 -3.48
CA SER A 81 -8.65 8.77 -3.28
C SER A 81 -9.06 7.36 -2.86
N ARG A 82 -8.59 6.30 -3.55
CA ARG A 82 -8.92 4.91 -3.20
C ARG A 82 -8.39 4.50 -1.82
N ASN A 83 -7.17 4.87 -1.49
CA ASN A 83 -6.56 4.58 -0.19
C ASN A 83 -7.31 5.30 0.94
N CYS A 84 -7.64 6.57 0.72
CA CYS A 84 -8.45 7.36 1.64
C CYS A 84 -9.84 6.73 1.86
N ALA A 85 -10.52 6.29 0.80
CA ALA A 85 -11.81 5.61 0.93
C ALA A 85 -11.71 4.27 1.68
N ALA A 86 -10.61 3.53 1.50
CA ALA A 86 -10.37 2.28 2.24
C ALA A 86 -10.15 2.56 3.73
N ILE A 87 -9.31 3.54 4.08
CA ILE A 87 -9.06 3.93 5.46
C ILE A 87 -10.32 4.53 6.10
N GLU A 88 -11.07 5.36 5.39
CA GLU A 88 -12.32 5.93 5.90
C GLU A 88 -13.32 4.84 6.27
N ARG A 89 -13.39 3.74 5.51
CA ARG A 89 -14.24 2.60 5.87
C ARG A 89 -13.82 1.96 7.20
N ILE A 90 -12.51 1.86 7.46
CA ILE A 90 -11.96 1.34 8.71
C ILE A 90 -12.32 2.28 9.87
N LEU A 91 -12.09 3.58 9.69
CA LEU A 91 -12.33 4.59 10.72
C LEU A 91 -13.82 4.76 11.08
N ARG A 92 -14.74 4.36 10.19
CA ARG A 92 -16.19 4.39 10.42
C ARG A 92 -16.71 3.18 11.22
N ARG A 93 -15.90 2.16 11.47
CA ARG A 93 -16.29 1.01 12.29
C ARG A 93 -16.47 1.48 13.74
N ASP A 94 -17.59 1.17 14.38
CA ASP A 94 -17.99 1.75 15.67
C ASP A 94 -16.89 1.71 16.73
N GLU A 95 -16.20 0.57 16.88
CA GLU A 95 -15.09 0.39 17.83
C GLU A 95 -13.90 1.32 17.53
N VAL A 96 -13.57 1.49 16.25
CA VAL A 96 -12.46 2.34 15.80
C VAL A 96 -12.86 3.81 15.92
N ALA A 97 -14.07 4.17 15.51
CA ALA A 97 -14.61 5.52 15.65
C ALA A 97 -14.63 5.97 17.13
N ALA A 98 -15.04 5.08 18.04
CA ALA A 98 -15.00 5.34 19.47
C ALA A 98 -13.57 5.55 19.99
N ALA A 99 -12.61 4.76 19.52
CA ALA A 99 -11.19 4.89 19.89
C ALA A 99 -10.54 6.16 19.31
N VAL A 100 -10.93 6.58 18.10
CA VAL A 100 -10.46 7.82 17.46
C VAL A 100 -11.04 9.06 18.14
N GLY A 101 -12.26 8.96 18.68
CA GLY A 101 -12.92 10.08 19.35
C GLY A 101 -13.09 11.29 18.43
N THR A 102 -12.47 12.42 18.77
CA THR A 102 -12.56 13.67 18.00
C THR A 102 -11.54 13.77 16.85
N GLY A 103 -10.65 12.79 16.70
CA GLY A 103 -9.71 12.74 15.59
C GLY A 103 -8.35 12.14 15.95
N ILE A 104 -7.57 11.85 14.91
CA ILE A 104 -6.17 11.42 15.05
C ILE A 104 -5.31 12.67 15.03
N GLY A 105 -5.00 13.22 16.20
CA GLY A 105 -4.15 14.42 16.32
C GLY A 105 -2.68 14.07 16.51
N PHE A 106 -1.77 15.00 16.21
CA PHE A 106 -0.35 14.88 16.57
C PHE A 106 -0.13 14.93 18.10
N ASP A 107 -1.11 15.44 18.83
CA ASP A 107 -1.23 15.48 20.27
C ASP A 107 -1.90 14.23 20.86
N ALA A 108 -2.33 13.27 20.03
CA ALA A 108 -2.75 11.96 20.49
C ALA A 108 -1.59 11.34 21.27
N GLY A 109 -1.81 11.14 22.57
CA GLY A 109 -0.82 10.51 23.44
C GLY A 109 -0.47 9.09 22.96
N PRO A 110 0.65 8.51 23.44
CA PRO A 110 1.10 7.17 23.07
C PRO A 110 0.08 6.06 23.38
N ASP A 111 -0.96 6.35 24.17
CA ASP A 111 -1.98 5.42 24.62
C ASP A 111 -3.15 5.25 23.61
N VAL A 112 -3.16 5.95 22.48
CA VAL A 112 -4.20 5.79 21.45
C VAL A 112 -3.97 4.49 20.67
N HIS A 113 -4.53 3.39 21.15
CA HIS A 113 -4.55 2.13 20.42
C HIS A 113 -5.84 2.01 19.61
N LEU A 114 -5.70 1.92 18.28
CA LEU A 114 -6.84 1.67 17.40
C LEU A 114 -7.12 0.16 17.40
N PRO A 115 -8.36 -0.28 17.71
CA PRO A 115 -8.72 -1.69 17.79
C PRO A 115 -8.88 -2.30 16.38
N LEU A 116 -7.84 -2.23 15.55
CA LEU A 116 -7.86 -2.70 14.17
C LEU A 116 -7.78 -4.23 14.10
N SER A 117 -8.53 -4.81 13.17
CA SER A 117 -8.31 -6.22 12.80
C SER A 117 -6.99 -6.39 12.05
N MET A 118 -6.48 -7.63 11.96
CA MET A 118 -5.25 -7.92 11.21
C MET A 118 -5.34 -7.46 9.75
N ASP A 119 -6.48 -7.67 9.10
CA ASP A 119 -6.70 -7.25 7.71
C ASP A 119 -6.66 -5.72 7.58
N GLU A 120 -7.23 -4.99 8.55
CA GLU A 120 -7.21 -3.54 8.58
C GLU A 120 -5.79 -2.99 8.81
N VAL A 121 -5.00 -3.63 9.68
CA VAL A 121 -3.57 -3.31 9.87
C VAL A 121 -2.79 -3.52 8.57
N LEU A 122 -3.08 -4.59 7.82
CA LEU A 122 -2.45 -4.84 6.52
C LEU A 122 -2.82 -3.78 5.47
N VAL A 123 -4.08 -3.30 5.48
CA VAL A 123 -4.50 -2.17 4.63
C VAL A 123 -3.72 -0.91 4.98
N VAL A 124 -3.69 -0.51 6.26
CA VAL A 124 -2.95 0.68 6.71
C VAL A 124 -1.47 0.57 6.37
N ARG A 125 -0.86 -0.61 6.60
CA ARG A 125 0.53 -0.89 6.22
C ARG A 125 0.76 -0.74 4.73
N LYS A 126 -0.08 -1.34 3.89
CA LYS A 126 0.07 -1.23 2.44
C LYS A 126 0.01 0.23 1.97
N VAL A 127 -0.91 1.01 2.54
CA VAL A 127 -1.04 2.45 2.22
C VAL A 127 0.17 3.26 2.70
N TRP A 128 0.72 2.93 3.87
CA TRP A 128 1.88 3.61 4.44
C TRP A 128 3.18 3.29 3.70
N GLU A 129 3.36 2.04 3.28
CA GLU A 129 4.53 1.61 2.50
C GLU A 129 4.48 2.14 1.06
N VAL A 130 3.27 2.22 0.48
CA VAL A 130 3.04 2.63 -0.91
C VAL A 130 1.92 3.69 -0.96
N GLY A 131 2.27 4.90 -0.54
CA GLY A 131 1.43 6.08 -0.54
C GLY A 131 1.46 6.80 -1.90
N VAL A 132 2.45 7.68 -2.08
CA VAL A 132 2.59 8.55 -3.28
C VAL A 132 3.74 8.12 -4.19
N GLU A 133 4.39 7.00 -3.88
CA GLU A 133 5.56 6.50 -4.60
C GLU A 133 5.23 6.00 -6.00
N SER A 134 6.19 6.17 -6.90
CA SER A 134 6.16 5.55 -8.22
C SER A 134 6.55 4.07 -8.14
N ILE A 135 5.68 3.22 -8.68
CA ILE A 135 5.98 1.79 -8.85
C ILE A 135 6.80 1.66 -10.13
N MET A 136 8.08 1.30 -9.99
CA MET A 136 8.99 1.14 -11.13
C MET A 136 8.79 -0.20 -11.83
N ILE A 137 8.64 -1.27 -11.04
CA ILE A 137 8.39 -2.62 -11.52
C ILE A 137 7.32 -3.26 -10.64
N GLN A 138 6.34 -3.89 -11.27
CA GLN A 138 5.35 -4.72 -10.58
C GLN A 138 5.33 -6.09 -11.24
N THR A 139 5.40 -7.14 -10.43
CA THR A 139 5.11 -8.50 -10.90
C THR A 139 3.99 -9.10 -10.10
N VAL A 140 3.03 -9.64 -10.82
CA VAL A 140 1.93 -10.42 -10.27
C VAL A 140 2.11 -11.85 -10.75
N ALA A 141 2.29 -12.76 -9.81
CA ALA A 141 2.24 -14.21 -10.05
C ALA A 141 0.88 -14.72 -9.60
N GLN A 142 0.11 -15.25 -10.54
CA GLN A 142 -1.24 -15.78 -10.33
C GLN A 142 -1.18 -17.30 -10.13
N LEU A 143 -2.14 -17.85 -9.40
CA LEU A 143 -2.17 -19.29 -9.07
C LEU A 143 -2.41 -20.21 -10.29
N ASP A 144 -2.94 -19.67 -11.38
CA ASP A 144 -3.08 -20.38 -12.66
C ASP A 144 -1.77 -20.50 -13.45
N GLY A 145 -0.69 -19.88 -12.95
CA GLY A 145 0.65 -19.93 -13.52
C GLY A 145 1.02 -18.71 -14.35
N ASP A 146 0.09 -17.76 -14.56
CA ASP A 146 0.40 -16.54 -15.29
C ASP A 146 1.28 -15.60 -14.46
N ILE A 147 2.39 -15.15 -15.05
CA ILE A 147 3.31 -14.18 -14.46
C ILE A 147 3.32 -12.93 -15.33
N VAL A 148 2.76 -11.83 -14.79
CA VAL A 148 2.69 -10.55 -15.49
C VAL A 148 3.64 -9.56 -14.84
N THR A 149 4.64 -9.08 -15.61
CA THR A 149 5.54 -8.00 -15.19
C THR A 149 5.22 -6.70 -15.93
N ARG A 150 4.96 -5.64 -15.17
CA ARG A 150 4.78 -4.26 -15.67
C ARG A 150 6.00 -3.43 -15.31
N LEU A 151 6.45 -2.62 -16.25
CA LEU A 151 7.65 -1.77 -16.14
C LEU A 151 7.24 -0.33 -16.41
N ASP A 152 7.70 0.60 -15.58
CA ASP A 152 7.66 2.02 -15.91
C ASP A 152 8.87 2.36 -16.82
N PRO A 153 8.64 2.65 -18.11
CA PRO A 153 9.74 2.92 -19.04
C PRO A 153 10.60 4.13 -18.63
N ALA A 154 10.07 5.05 -17.83
CA ALA A 154 10.82 6.20 -17.34
C ALA A 154 11.95 5.82 -16.36
N HIS A 155 11.85 4.65 -15.71
CA HIS A 155 12.76 4.21 -14.66
C HIS A 155 13.61 2.98 -15.03
N VAL A 156 13.37 2.39 -16.20
CA VAL A 156 13.88 1.06 -16.59
C VAL A 156 14.73 1.12 -17.88
N SER A 157 15.28 2.30 -18.22
CA SER A 157 15.83 2.61 -19.56
C SER A 157 17.12 1.87 -19.98
N THR A 158 17.61 0.87 -19.24
CA THR A 158 18.74 0.03 -19.69
C THR A 158 18.58 -1.43 -19.26
N THR A 159 18.93 -2.35 -20.16
CA THR A 159 18.81 -3.81 -20.00
C THR A 159 19.61 -4.38 -18.80
N ASP A 160 20.58 -3.62 -18.28
CA ASP A 160 21.41 -3.96 -17.10
C ASP A 160 21.13 -3.06 -15.88
N SER A 161 19.98 -2.37 -15.84
CA SER A 161 19.62 -1.57 -14.67
C SER A 161 19.60 -2.44 -13.40
N PRO A 162 20.21 -2.00 -12.28
CA PRO A 162 20.14 -2.69 -10.98
C PRO A 162 18.72 -3.08 -10.55
N VAL A 163 17.73 -2.32 -11.03
CA VAL A 163 16.30 -2.58 -10.79
C VAL A 163 15.86 -3.94 -11.38
N HIS A 164 16.37 -4.34 -12.55
CA HIS A 164 16.08 -5.67 -13.13
C HIS A 164 16.68 -6.81 -12.30
N THR A 165 17.89 -6.62 -11.76
CA THR A 165 18.55 -7.60 -10.90
C THR A 165 17.79 -7.77 -9.59
N VAL A 166 17.43 -6.66 -8.93
CA VAL A 166 16.59 -6.67 -7.72
C VAL A 166 15.25 -7.34 -8.02
N HIS A 167 14.64 -7.03 -9.15
CA HIS A 167 13.39 -7.61 -9.55
C HIS A 167 13.46 -9.13 -9.75
N ARG A 168 14.46 -9.62 -10.50
CA ARG A 168 14.68 -11.06 -10.73
C ARG A 168 14.91 -11.79 -9.41
N ALA A 169 15.70 -11.21 -8.51
CA ALA A 169 15.95 -11.80 -7.18
C ALA A 169 14.67 -11.89 -6.34
N SER A 170 13.81 -10.86 -6.37
CA SER A 170 12.53 -10.87 -5.66
C SER A 170 11.56 -11.91 -6.24
N VAL A 171 11.48 -12.04 -7.57
CA VAL A 171 10.63 -13.06 -8.23
C VAL A 171 11.10 -14.47 -7.90
N GLU A 172 12.40 -14.73 -7.98
CA GLU A 172 12.97 -16.03 -7.61
C GLU A 172 12.65 -16.36 -6.15
N THR A 173 12.83 -15.40 -5.24
CA THR A 173 12.52 -15.57 -3.82
C THR A 173 11.05 -15.91 -3.60
N ALA A 174 10.12 -15.21 -4.26
CA ALA A 174 8.70 -15.50 -4.15
C ALA A 174 8.32 -16.89 -4.72
N TYR A 175 8.94 -17.28 -5.84
CA TYR A 175 8.75 -18.61 -6.41
C TYR A 175 9.19 -19.72 -5.44
N GLN A 176 10.34 -19.56 -4.78
CA GLN A 176 10.82 -20.52 -3.78
C GLN A 176 9.85 -20.63 -2.59
N TYR A 177 9.29 -19.51 -2.11
CA TYR A 177 8.27 -19.55 -1.06
C TYR A 177 7.00 -20.29 -1.49
N TRP A 178 6.52 -20.08 -2.72
CA TRP A 178 5.37 -20.81 -3.26
C TRP A 178 5.62 -22.30 -3.35
N ARG A 179 6.77 -22.69 -3.89
CA ARG A 179 7.17 -24.08 -3.97
C ARG A 179 7.16 -24.73 -2.60
N PHE A 180 7.73 -24.07 -1.59
CA PHE A 180 7.74 -24.56 -0.22
C PHE A 180 6.31 -24.73 0.36
N LEU A 181 5.41 -23.76 0.15
CA LEU A 181 4.03 -23.84 0.62
C LEU A 181 3.27 -25.01 -0.03
N ILE A 182 3.41 -25.20 -1.34
CA ILE A 182 2.76 -26.30 -2.08
C ILE A 182 3.34 -27.65 -1.62
N GLU A 183 4.66 -27.78 -1.54
CA GLU A 183 5.31 -29.00 -1.06
C GLU A 183 4.86 -29.36 0.37
N THR A 184 4.74 -28.35 1.23
CA THR A 184 4.22 -28.52 2.60
C THR A 184 2.77 -29.00 2.59
N ALA A 185 1.90 -28.38 1.79
CA ALA A 185 0.49 -28.78 1.67
C ALA A 185 0.34 -30.22 1.14
N VAL A 186 1.12 -30.59 0.12
CA VAL A 186 1.15 -31.96 -0.42
C VAL A 186 1.62 -32.96 0.63
N GLN A 187 2.63 -32.65 1.43
CA GLN A 187 3.08 -33.51 2.52
C GLN A 187 1.99 -33.73 3.59
N PHE A 188 1.25 -32.68 3.96
CA PHE A 188 0.13 -32.82 4.89
C PHE A 188 -1.03 -33.61 4.29
N GLY A 189 -1.43 -33.31 3.05
CA GLY A 189 -2.49 -34.04 2.34
C GLY A 189 -2.15 -35.52 2.15
N GLY A 190 -0.90 -35.84 1.78
CA GLY A 190 -0.42 -37.21 1.64
C GLY A 190 -0.43 -37.99 2.95
N ARG A 191 -0.16 -37.35 4.09
CA ARG A 191 -0.29 -37.97 5.42
C ARG A 191 -1.73 -38.15 5.89
N LEU A 192 -2.65 -37.29 5.44
CA LEU A 192 -4.06 -37.37 5.79
C LEU A 192 -4.79 -38.45 4.98
N LEU A 193 -4.41 -38.66 3.72
CA LEU A 193 -4.98 -39.67 2.82
C LEU A 193 -4.36 -41.07 2.97
N SER A 194 -3.24 -41.19 3.69
CA SER A 194 -2.60 -42.48 4.02
C SER A 194 -3.01 -43.02 5.40
N ARG A 195 -3.98 -42.39 6.06
CA ARG A 195 -4.72 -42.91 7.22
C ARG A 195 -6.12 -43.33 6.79
#